data_AF-A0A2N3APC6-F1
#
_entry.id   AF-A0A2N3APC6-F1
#
_cell.length_a   1.000
_cell.length_b   1.000
_cell.length_c   1.000
_cell.angle_alpha   90.00
_cell.angle_beta   90.00
_cell.angle_gamma   90.00
#
_symmetry.space_group_name_H-M   'P 1'
#
loop_
_entity.id
_entity.type
_entity.pdbx_description
1 polymer ?
#
loop_
_entity_poly.entity_id
_entity_poly.type
_entity_poly.pdbx_seq_one_letter_code
_entity_poly.pdbx_strand_id
1 'polypeptide(L)'
;VMGANWCHDSRALAGWLGTPRFAALVAAHYELVFVNVGMPQSGDGHNLDIAQRFGLADFPGTPALLVLTADGNLVNADTATSWRNAASRSEDSIYAELAALAKASPD
;
A
#
# COMPACT_ATOMS: atom_id res chain seq x y z
N VAL A 1 3.40 -0.06 -2.48
CA VAL A 1 3.34 0.14 -1.00
C VAL A 1 4.31 1.22 -0.60
N MET A 2 3.82 2.38 -0.18
CA MET A 2 4.66 3.46 0.34
C MET A 2 4.79 3.32 1.85
N GLY A 3 6.00 3.08 2.35
CA GLY A 3 6.22 2.73 3.76
C GLY A 3 7.65 2.96 4.23
N ALA A 4 7.92 2.54 5.47
CA ALA A 4 9.25 2.65 6.07
C ALA A 4 9.51 1.51 7.06
N ASN A 5 10.76 1.07 7.17
CA ASN A 5 11.15 -0.06 8.04
C ASN A 5 10.94 0.21 9.54
N TRP A 6 11.00 1.47 9.97
CA TRP A 6 10.76 1.85 11.36
C TRP A 6 9.27 1.80 11.73
N CYS A 7 8.36 1.81 10.75
CA CYS A 7 6.93 1.82 10.99
C CYS A 7 6.40 0.39 11.25
N HIS A 8 5.69 0.22 12.36
CA HIS A 8 5.09 -1.05 12.76
C HIS A 8 4.06 -1.55 11.74
N ASP A 9 3.14 -0.69 11.31
CA ASP A 9 2.11 -1.04 10.32
C ASP A 9 2.70 -1.35 8.94
N SER A 10 3.80 -0.67 8.56
CA SER A 10 4.49 -0.95 7.29
C SER A 10 5.08 -2.35 7.28
N ARG A 11 5.74 -2.73 8.38
CA ARG A 11 6.30 -4.07 8.54
C ARG A 11 5.21 -5.14 8.64
N ALA A 12 4.09 -4.84 9.32
CA ALA A 12 2.97 -5.77 9.41
C ALA A 12 2.38 -6.07 8.01
N LEU A 13 2.13 -5.04 7.19
CA LEU A 13 1.67 -5.23 5.83
C LEU A 13 2.67 -6.01 4.97
N ALA A 14 3.96 -5.65 5.02
CA ALA A 14 5.00 -6.38 4.30
C ALA A 14 5.09 -7.86 4.73
N GLY A 15 4.92 -8.12 6.03
CA GLY A 15 4.86 -9.48 6.58
C GLY A 15 3.69 -10.29 6.02
N TRP A 16 2.49 -9.72 5.98
CA TRP A 16 1.33 -10.38 5.38
C TRP A 16 1.54 -10.69 3.90
N LEU A 17 2.02 -9.71 3.12
CA LEU A 17 2.28 -9.87 1.68
C LEU A 17 3.29 -10.98 1.36
N GLY A 18 4.16 -11.33 2.31
CA GLY A 18 5.12 -12.43 2.18
C GLY A 18 4.60 -13.82 2.56
N THR A 19 3.39 -13.94 3.13
CA THR A 19 2.82 -15.26 3.47
C THR A 19 2.34 -16.00 2.22
N PRO A 20 2.30 -17.36 2.20
CA PRO A 20 1.97 -18.11 0.99
C PRO A 20 0.61 -17.74 0.37
N ARG A 21 -0.40 -17.49 1.20
CA ARG A 21 -1.74 -17.09 0.75
C ARG A 21 -1.74 -15.75 0.01
N PHE A 22 -1.03 -14.76 0.55
CA PHE A 22 -0.94 -13.44 -0.07
C PHE A 22 0.02 -13.41 -1.24
N ALA A 23 1.14 -14.13 -1.16
CA ALA A 23 2.09 -14.26 -2.27
C ALA A 23 1.41 -14.84 -3.51
N ALA A 24 0.50 -15.81 -3.35
CA ALA A 24 -0.31 -16.34 -4.44
C ALA A 24 -1.25 -15.28 -5.05
N LEU A 25 -1.94 -14.49 -4.21
CA LEU A 25 -2.80 -13.40 -4.68
C LEU A 25 -1.99 -12.31 -5.42
N VAL A 26 -0.84 -11.93 -4.88
CA VAL A 26 0.07 -10.96 -5.49
C VAL A 26 0.56 -11.47 -6.83
N ALA A 27 1.12 -12.67 -6.90
CA ALA A 27 1.62 -13.24 -8.14
C ALA A 27 0.55 -13.38 -9.24
N ALA A 28 -0.72 -13.54 -8.87
CA ALA A 28 -1.82 -13.66 -9.81
C ALA A 28 -2.34 -12.31 -10.35
N HIS A 29 -2.22 -11.23 -9.58
CA HIS A 29 -2.96 -9.99 -9.87
C HIS A 29 -2.17 -8.69 -9.74
N TYR A 30 -0.96 -8.73 -9.19
CA TYR A 30 -0.23 -7.53 -8.79
C TYR A 30 1.27 -7.61 -9.13
N GLU A 31 1.79 -6.48 -9.59
CA GLU A 31 3.22 -6.19 -9.50
C GLU A 31 3.49 -5.42 -8.20
N LEU A 32 4.22 -6.03 -7.26
CA LEU A 32 4.44 -5.47 -5.93
C LEU A 32 5.72 -4.63 -5.88
N VAL A 33 5.57 -3.34 -5.59
CA VAL A 33 6.69 -2.42 -5.35
C VAL A 33 6.62 -1.85 -3.94
N PHE A 34 7.71 -1.97 -3.18
CA PHE A 34 7.92 -1.24 -1.93
C PHE A 34 8.67 0.06 -2.21
N VAL A 35 8.13 1.17 -1.71
CA VAL A 35 8.70 2.51 -1.88
C VAL A 35 9.02 3.06 -0.50
N ASN A 36 10.30 3.35 -0.25
CA ASN A 36 10.74 3.97 0.99
C ASN A 36 10.31 5.44 1.02
N VAL A 37 9.64 5.85 2.11
CA VAL A 37 9.29 7.27 2.34
C VAL A 37 10.18 7.98 3.35
N GLY A 38 11.15 7.25 3.95
CA GLY A 38 11.99 7.74 5.03
C GLY A 38 11.20 8.11 6.29
N MET A 39 11.54 9.24 6.90
CA MET A 39 10.91 9.80 8.08
C MET A 39 10.48 11.25 7.83
N PRO A 40 9.33 11.48 7.16
CA PRO A 40 8.89 12.82 6.78
C PRO A 40 8.78 13.80 7.95
N GLN A 41 8.46 13.30 9.17
CA GLN A 41 8.32 14.15 10.35
C GLN A 41 9.65 14.73 10.87
N SER A 42 10.80 14.15 10.48
CA SER A 42 12.13 14.63 10.88
C SER A 42 12.85 15.41 9.77
N GLY A 43 12.19 15.66 8.64
CA GLY A 43 12.79 16.27 7.45
C GLY A 43 13.51 15.27 6.52
N ASP A 44 13.52 13.97 6.85
CA ASP A 44 14.10 12.90 6.03
C ASP A 44 13.01 12.24 5.16
N GLY A 45 12.26 13.03 4.40
CA GLY A 45 11.23 12.53 3.50
C GLY A 45 11.80 12.07 2.15
N HIS A 46 11.38 10.91 1.66
CA HIS A 46 11.81 10.36 0.36
C HIS A 46 10.59 10.00 -0.49
N ASN A 47 10.69 10.16 -1.81
CA ASN A 47 9.70 9.68 -2.79
C ASN A 47 8.23 10.12 -2.53
N LEU A 48 8.01 11.20 -1.78
CA LEU A 48 6.66 11.69 -1.42
C LEU A 48 5.93 12.24 -2.65
N ASP A 49 6.68 12.70 -3.65
CA ASP A 49 6.19 13.13 -4.95
C ASP A 49 5.43 12.02 -5.70
N ILE A 50 5.75 10.74 -5.45
CA ILE A 50 5.02 9.61 -6.02
C ILE A 50 3.56 9.61 -5.53
N ALA A 51 3.32 9.79 -4.22
CA ALA A 51 1.96 9.88 -3.68
C ALA A 51 1.22 11.10 -4.24
N GLN A 52 1.91 12.24 -4.31
CA GLN A 52 1.34 13.50 -4.80
C GLN A 52 0.89 13.39 -6.26
N ARG A 53 1.63 12.68 -7.12
CA ARG A 53 1.26 12.41 -8.51
C ARG A 53 -0.11 11.75 -8.64
N PHE A 54 -0.53 10.96 -7.65
CA PHE A 54 -1.82 10.27 -7.64
C PHE A 54 -2.88 10.97 -6.79
N GLY A 55 -2.70 12.26 -6.49
CA GLY A 55 -3.69 13.07 -5.77
C GLY A 55 -3.68 12.90 -4.25
N LEU A 56 -2.72 12.16 -3.69
CA LEU A 56 -2.54 12.03 -2.24
C LEU A 56 -1.63 13.16 -1.74
N ALA A 57 -2.18 14.38 -1.69
CA ALA A 57 -1.45 15.58 -1.25
C ALA A 57 -1.02 15.48 0.21
N ASP A 58 -1.87 14.89 1.05
CA ASP A 58 -1.56 14.61 2.45
C ASP A 58 -1.09 13.16 2.62
N PHE A 59 0.05 13.02 3.29
CA PHE A 59 0.62 11.73 3.66
C PHE A 59 0.61 11.59 5.19
N PRO A 60 -0.56 11.30 5.82
CA PRO A 60 -0.72 11.39 7.26
C PRO A 60 0.03 10.29 8.03
N GLY A 61 0.57 9.28 7.34
CA GLY A 61 1.32 8.20 7.96
C GLY A 61 1.60 7.05 6.99
N THR A 62 2.43 6.13 7.44
CA THR A 62 2.77 4.90 6.72
C THR A 62 2.07 3.67 7.32
N PRO A 63 1.83 2.62 6.52
CA PRO A 63 1.97 2.60 5.08
C PRO A 63 0.77 3.26 4.38
N ALA A 64 1.01 3.77 3.17
CA ALA A 64 -0.05 3.99 2.20
C ALA A 64 0.01 2.88 1.14
N LEU A 65 -1.14 2.28 0.85
CA LEU A 65 -1.27 1.31 -0.23
C LEU A 65 -1.87 2.01 -1.44
N LEU A 66 -1.11 2.11 -2.53
CA LEU A 66 -1.61 2.57 -3.81
C LEU A 66 -1.75 1.36 -4.71
N VAL A 67 -2.96 1.14 -5.25
CA VAL A 67 -3.25 0.13 -6.26
C VAL A 67 -3.58 0.86 -7.56
N LEU A 68 -2.84 0.52 -8.61
CA LEU A 68 -2.94 1.18 -9.91
C LEU A 68 -3.43 0.18 -10.96
N THR A 69 -4.20 0.64 -11.94
CA THR A 69 -4.42 -0.10 -13.19
C THR A 69 -3.13 -0.15 -14.02
N ALA A 70 -3.10 -0.97 -15.07
CA ALA A 70 -1.98 -1.04 -16.00
C ALA A 70 -1.67 0.32 -16.68
N ASP A 71 -2.69 1.13 -16.92
CA ASP A 71 -2.56 2.50 -17.46
C ASP A 71 -2.12 3.53 -16.42
N GLY A 72 -1.91 3.11 -15.17
CA GLY A 72 -1.46 3.98 -14.08
C GLY A 72 -2.58 4.77 -13.39
N ASN A 73 -3.84 4.34 -13.47
CA ASN A 73 -4.93 4.99 -12.75
C ASN A 73 -5.04 4.47 -11.31
N LEU A 74 -5.10 5.35 -10.32
CA LEU A 74 -5.28 4.97 -8.91
C LEU A 74 -6.72 4.52 -8.65
N VAL A 75 -6.91 3.25 -8.26
CA VAL A 75 -8.24 2.66 -8.06
C VAL A 75 -8.74 2.75 -6.61
N ASN A 76 -7.88 3.14 -5.66
CA ASN A 76 -8.20 3.13 -4.24
C ASN A 76 -7.90 4.47 -3.54
N ALA A 77 -8.13 5.59 -4.23
CA ALA A 77 -7.83 6.94 -3.72
C ALA A 77 -8.37 7.19 -2.31
N ASP A 78 -9.63 6.80 -2.05
CA ASP A 78 -10.30 7.03 -0.77
C ASP A 78 -9.74 6.18 0.38
N THR A 79 -9.14 5.02 0.09
CA THR A 79 -8.65 4.08 1.10
C THR A 79 -7.13 4.03 1.19
N ALA A 80 -6.39 4.65 0.27
CA ALA A 80 -4.94 4.49 0.15
C ALA A 80 -4.18 4.78 1.45
N THR A 81 -4.56 5.82 2.17
CA THR A 81 -3.93 6.25 3.44
C THR A 81 -4.51 5.56 4.68
N SER A 82 -5.60 4.80 4.54
CA SER A 82 -6.23 4.07 5.65
C SER A 82 -5.37 2.91 6.15
N TRP A 83 -4.39 2.47 5.35
CA TRP A 83 -3.52 1.33 5.63
C TRP A 83 -2.51 1.55 6.75
N ARG A 84 -2.47 2.77 7.32
CA ARG A 84 -1.71 3.13 8.55
C ARG A 84 -2.10 2.36 9.82
N ASN A 85 -3.10 1.48 9.75
CA ASN A 85 -3.51 0.58 10.83
C ASN A 85 -3.35 -0.90 10.44
N ALA A 86 -2.51 -1.21 9.45
CA ALA A 86 -2.35 -2.57 8.93
C ALA A 86 -2.01 -3.61 10.01
N ALA A 87 -1.33 -3.23 11.09
CA ALA A 87 -1.00 -4.17 12.16
C ALA A 87 -2.20 -4.57 13.03
N SER A 88 -3.27 -3.76 13.06
CA SER A 88 -4.51 -4.09 13.78
C SER A 88 -5.56 -4.77 12.90
N ARG A 89 -5.34 -4.87 11.60
CA ARG A 89 -6.27 -5.55 10.68
C ARG A 89 -6.11 -7.07 10.80
N SER A 90 -7.21 -7.78 10.63
CA SER A 90 -7.16 -9.24 10.51
C SER A 90 -6.60 -9.66 9.16
N GLU A 91 -6.00 -10.85 9.11
CA GLU A 91 -5.54 -11.49 7.88
C GLU A 91 -6.64 -11.47 6.80
N ASP A 92 -7.84 -11.96 7.14
CA ASP A 92 -8.96 -12.05 6.20
C ASP A 92 -9.43 -10.67 5.70
N SER A 93 -9.38 -9.63 6.54
CA SER A 93 -9.75 -8.28 6.12
C SER A 93 -8.74 -7.72 5.11
N ILE A 94 -7.44 -7.91 5.34
CA ILE A 94 -6.39 -7.49 4.42
C ILE A 94 -6.53 -8.26 3.10
N TYR A 95 -6.71 -9.58 3.18
CA TYR A 95 -6.87 -10.42 1.99
C TYR A 95 -8.09 -10.02 1.18
N ALA A 96 -9.24 -9.83 1.83
CA ALA A 96 -10.48 -9.48 1.16
C ALA A 96 -10.39 -8.12 0.45
N GLU A 97 -9.78 -7.12 1.08
CA GLU A 97 -9.59 -5.80 0.46
C GLU A 97 -8.66 -5.89 -0.77
N LEU A 98 -7.52 -6.56 -0.65
CA LEU A 98 -6.63 -6.79 -1.80
C LEU A 98 -7.31 -7.61 -2.90
N ALA A 99 -8.10 -8.62 -2.57
CA ALA A 99 -8.82 -9.39 -3.57
C ALA A 99 -9.91 -8.57 -4.27
N ALA A 100 -10.55 -7.63 -3.56
CA ALA A 100 -11.55 -6.72 -4.13
C ALA A 100 -10.88 -5.71 -5.08
N LEU A 101 -9.77 -5.11 -4.66
CA LEU A 101 -9.00 -4.16 -5.49
C LEU A 101 -8.46 -4.80 -6.77
N ALA A 102 -8.10 -6.08 -6.74
CA ALA A 102 -7.63 -6.82 -7.92
C ALA A 102 -8.69 -6.91 -9.02
N LYS A 103 -9.98 -6.84 -8.66
CA LYS A 103 -11.11 -6.88 -9.59
C LYS A 103 -11.58 -5.49 -10.02
N ALA A 104 -11.10 -4.44 -9.35
CA ALA A 104 -11.48 -3.06 -9.63
C ALA A 104 -10.69 -2.46 -10.80
N SER A 105 -9.61 -3.12 -11.25
CA SER A 105 -8.94 -2.80 -12.50
C SER A 105 -9.81 -3.29 -13.67
N PRO A 106 -10.37 -2.39 -14.50
CA PRO A 106 -11.03 -2.81 -15.73
C PRO A 106 -9.97 -3.30 -16.73
N ASP A 107 -10.35 -4.29 -17.55
CA ASP A 107 -9.62 -4.69 -18.76
C ASP A 107 -9.54 -3.55 -19.78
#